data_AF-A0A7W2IW51-F1
#
_entry.id   AF-A0A7W2IW51-F1
#
_cell.length_a   1.000
_cell.length_b   1.000
_cell.length_c   1.000
_cell.angle_alpha   90.00
_cell.angle_beta   90.00
_cell.angle_gamma   90.00
#
_symmetry.space_group_name_H-M   'P 1'
#
loop_
_entity.id
_entity.type
_entity.pdbx_description
1 polymer ?
#
loop_
_entity_poly.entity_id
_entity_poly.type
_entity_poly.pdbx_seq_one_letter_code
_entity_poly.pdbx_strand_id
1 'polypeptide(L)'
;MGAFKMRGATNAILQLSSEQKQKGVVTHSSGNFAQALALAAKNLGVKSYIVMPSNAPDVKKSAVRGYGGEITECEPTLEARESTAKKIQLEKGATFVHPFNDFNVILG
;
A
#
# COMPACT_ATOMS: atom_id res chain seq x y z
N MET A 1 13.97 -1.39 -5.43
CA MET A 1 12.57 -1.47 -5.88
C MET A 1 12.56 -1.88 -7.35
N GLY A 2 11.81 -2.91 -7.74
CA GLY A 2 11.74 -3.35 -9.14
C GLY A 2 10.73 -2.54 -9.95
N ALA A 3 11.01 -2.28 -11.23
CA ALA A 3 10.17 -1.45 -12.11
C ALA A 3 8.72 -1.94 -12.22
N PHE A 4 8.49 -3.25 -12.15
CA PHE A 4 7.15 -3.84 -12.28
C PHE A 4 6.19 -3.49 -11.12
N LYS A 5 6.68 -3.49 -9.85
CA LYS A 5 5.83 -3.12 -8.71
C LYS A 5 5.39 -1.66 -8.75
N MET A 6 6.25 -0.79 -9.29
CA MET A 6 5.92 0.62 -9.48
C MET A 6 4.84 0.83 -10.55
N ARG A 7 4.92 0.13 -11.68
CA ARG A 7 3.92 0.24 -12.74
C ARG A 7 2.55 -0.23 -12.28
N GLY A 8 2.46 -1.44 -11.72
CA GLY A 8 1.20 -1.96 -11.20
C GLY A 8 0.60 -1.09 -10.08
N ALA A 9 1.40 -0.62 -9.13
CA ALA A 9 0.91 0.29 -8.08
C ALA A 9 0.39 1.63 -8.64
N THR A 10 1.10 2.20 -9.61
CA THR A 10 0.70 3.46 -10.25
C THR A 10 -0.59 3.28 -11.04
N ASN A 11 -0.69 2.21 -11.85
CA ASN A 11 -1.89 1.92 -12.62
C ASN A 11 -3.09 1.72 -11.68
N ALA A 12 -2.95 0.92 -10.62
CA ALA A 12 -4.02 0.70 -9.65
C ALA A 12 -4.55 2.01 -9.05
N ILE A 13 -3.69 2.95 -8.66
CA ILE A 13 -4.13 4.24 -8.12
C ILE A 13 -4.79 5.11 -9.20
N LEU A 14 -4.29 5.09 -10.43
CA LEU A 14 -4.86 5.89 -11.52
C LEU A 14 -6.30 5.49 -11.86
N GLN A 15 -6.63 4.20 -11.78
CA GLN A 15 -7.97 3.66 -12.03
C GLN A 15 -8.99 3.97 -10.92
N LEU A 16 -8.55 4.52 -9.79
CA LEU A 16 -9.47 4.91 -8.70
C LEU A 16 -10.30 6.14 -9.09
N SER A 17 -11.56 6.13 -8.64
CA SER A 17 -12.42 7.31 -8.71
C SER A 17 -11.88 8.45 -7.85
N SER A 18 -12.33 9.68 -8.10
CA SER A 18 -11.95 10.84 -7.29
C SER A 18 -12.34 10.68 -5.81
N GLU A 19 -13.43 9.98 -5.51
CA GLU A 19 -13.85 9.70 -4.14
C GLU A 19 -12.92 8.68 -3.46
N GLN A 20 -12.54 7.61 -4.18
CA GLN A 20 -11.60 6.62 -3.67
C GLN A 20 -10.21 7.23 -3.44
N LYS A 21 -9.74 8.10 -4.35
CA LYS A 21 -8.47 8.82 -4.20
C LYS A 21 -8.46 9.73 -2.96
N GLN A 22 -9.57 10.39 -2.63
CA GLN A 22 -9.69 11.20 -1.42
C GLN A 22 -9.60 10.36 -0.13
N LYS A 23 -10.16 9.15 -0.14
CA LYS A 23 -10.09 8.22 1.01
C LYS A 23 -8.72 7.55 1.15
N GLY A 24 -7.97 7.44 0.06
CA GLY A 24 -6.62 6.87 0.02
C GLY A 24 -6.60 5.39 -0.31
N VAL A 25 -5.40 4.81 -0.29
CA VAL A 25 -5.14 3.40 -0.56
C VAL A 25 -4.54 2.69 0.63
N VAL A 26 -4.87 1.41 0.78
CA VAL A 26 -4.30 0.55 1.83
C VAL A 26 -3.74 -0.73 1.22
N THR A 27 -2.62 -1.23 1.75
CA THR A 27 -2.10 -2.56 1.40
C THR A 27 -1.43 -3.19 2.60
N HIS A 28 -1.20 -4.51 2.54
CA HIS A 28 -0.26 -5.18 3.43
C HIS A 28 0.95 -5.69 2.64
N SER A 29 2.15 -5.21 2.99
CA SER A 29 3.39 -5.67 2.38
C SER A 29 4.59 -5.29 3.24
N SER A 30 5.50 -6.24 3.46
CA SER A 30 6.77 -5.98 4.16
C SER A 30 7.91 -5.52 3.22
N GLY A 31 7.59 -5.22 1.96
CA GLY A 31 8.56 -5.32 0.86
C GLY A 31 8.49 -4.24 -0.21
N ASN A 32 8.86 -4.63 -1.42
CA ASN A 32 8.93 -3.74 -2.59
C ASN A 32 7.57 -3.13 -2.95
N PHE A 33 6.46 -3.83 -2.74
CA PHE A 33 5.15 -3.29 -3.08
C PHE A 33 4.71 -2.19 -2.11
N ALA A 34 5.02 -2.29 -0.82
CA ALA A 34 4.78 -1.22 0.15
C ALA A 34 5.47 0.09 -0.27
N GLN A 35 6.76 -0.01 -0.63
CA GLN A 35 7.50 1.14 -1.13
C GLN A 35 6.92 1.67 -2.45
N ALA A 36 6.50 0.77 -3.35
CA ALA A 36 5.98 1.15 -4.65
C ALA A 36 4.63 1.88 -4.54
N LEU A 37 3.73 1.35 -3.71
CA LEU A 37 2.43 1.96 -3.46
C LEU A 37 2.59 3.31 -2.76
N ALA A 38 3.47 3.40 -1.75
CA ALA A 38 3.73 4.67 -1.06
C ALA A 38 4.30 5.73 -2.01
N LEU A 39 5.27 5.37 -2.85
CA LEU A 39 5.84 6.31 -3.82
C LEU A 39 4.83 6.72 -4.90
N ALA A 40 4.05 5.78 -5.44
CA ALA A 40 3.01 6.08 -6.41
C ALA A 40 1.92 7.00 -5.82
N ALA A 41 1.49 6.72 -4.58
CA ALA A 41 0.51 7.52 -3.87
C ALA A 41 1.01 8.94 -3.62
N LYS A 42 2.27 9.11 -3.18
CA LYS A 42 2.92 10.42 -3.04
C LYS A 42 2.88 11.22 -4.33
N ASN A 43 3.29 10.61 -5.43
CA ASN A 43 3.37 11.27 -6.74
C ASN A 43 1.98 11.67 -7.27
N LEU A 44 0.93 10.92 -6.89
CA LEU A 44 -0.45 11.17 -7.31
C LEU A 44 -1.26 11.98 -6.29
N GLY A 45 -0.65 12.43 -5.20
CA GLY A 45 -1.33 13.20 -4.14
C GLY A 45 -2.38 12.40 -3.36
N VAL A 46 -2.23 11.08 -3.28
CA VAL A 46 -3.16 10.16 -2.61
C VAL A 46 -2.56 9.71 -1.28
N LYS A 47 -3.38 9.60 -0.23
CA LYS A 47 -2.91 9.02 1.06
C LYS A 47 -2.65 7.53 0.90
N SER A 48 -1.57 7.04 1.50
CA SER A 48 -1.26 5.61 1.53
C SER A 48 -1.08 5.09 2.95
N TYR A 49 -1.82 4.03 3.28
CA TYR A 49 -1.75 3.32 4.54
C TYR A 49 -1.10 1.96 4.29
N ILE A 50 -0.01 1.67 4.98
CA ILE A 50 0.83 0.50 4.71
C ILE A 50 0.91 -0.36 5.96
N VAL A 51 0.34 -1.55 5.89
CA VAL A 51 0.48 -2.54 6.95
C VAL A 51 1.77 -3.31 6.75
N MET A 52 2.68 -3.21 7.72
CA MET A 52 3.96 -3.91 7.72
C MET A 52 4.08 -4.79 8.98
N PRO A 53 4.62 -6.01 8.89
CA PRO A 53 4.91 -6.80 10.07
C PRO A 53 6.02 -6.14 10.90
N SER A 54 5.99 -6.32 12.22
CA SER A 54 6.97 -5.77 13.17
C SER A 54 8.41 -6.16 12.81
N ASN A 55 8.60 -7.37 12.28
CA ASN A 55 9.89 -7.88 11.81
C ASN A 55 10.33 -7.42 10.40
N ALA A 56 9.60 -6.50 9.74
CA ALA A 56 10.03 -5.97 8.46
C ALA A 56 11.35 -5.19 8.61
N PRO A 57 12.31 -5.31 7.67
CA PRO A 57 13.58 -4.59 7.76
C PRO A 57 13.38 -3.07 7.87
N ASP A 58 14.07 -2.42 8.81
CA ASP A 58 13.90 -0.99 9.07
C ASP A 58 14.18 -0.12 7.85
N VAL A 59 15.16 -0.49 7.01
CA VAL A 59 15.43 0.20 5.75
C VAL A 59 14.19 0.30 4.86
N LYS A 60 13.31 -0.72 4.88
CA LYS A 60 12.07 -0.72 4.10
C LYS A 60 10.98 0.10 4.76
N LYS A 61 10.86 0.05 6.10
CA LYS A 61 9.94 0.91 6.85
C LYS A 61 10.32 2.39 6.63
N SER A 62 11.60 2.73 6.74
CA SER A 62 12.12 4.08 6.51
C SER A 62 11.87 4.57 5.08
N ALA A 63 12.03 3.71 4.07
CA ALA A 63 11.70 4.08 2.69
C ALA A 63 10.21 4.42 2.53
N VAL A 64 9.31 3.61 3.10
CA VAL A 64 7.86 3.87 3.08
C VAL A 64 7.53 5.20 3.77
N ARG A 65 8.10 5.45 4.96
CA ARG A 65 7.92 6.72 5.68
C ARG A 65 8.45 7.92 4.86
N GLY A 66 9.60 7.77 4.21
CA GLY A 66 10.17 8.81 3.34
C GLY A 66 9.31 9.13 2.10
N TYR A 67 8.50 8.16 1.66
CA TYR A 67 7.47 8.37 0.65
C TYR A 67 6.14 8.86 1.22
N GLY A 68 6.04 9.15 2.51
CA GLY A 68 4.80 9.65 3.13
C GLY A 68 3.75 8.57 3.35
N GLY A 69 4.12 7.29 3.30
CA GLY A 69 3.22 6.20 3.68
C GLY A 69 3.04 6.12 5.19
N GLU A 70 1.80 6.05 5.64
CA GLU A 70 1.42 5.85 7.04
C GLU A 70 1.54 4.36 7.39
N ILE A 71 2.53 4.00 8.22
CA ILE A 71 2.78 2.61 8.57
C ILE A 71 1.98 2.21 9.81
N THR A 72 1.23 1.12 9.69
CA THR A 72 0.65 0.40 10.83
C THR A 72 1.40 -0.92 10.99
N GLU A 73 2.06 -1.12 12.14
CA GLU A 73 2.75 -2.37 12.43
C GLU A 73 1.79 -3.47 12.90
N CYS A 74 2.08 -4.72 12.56
CA CYS A 74 1.28 -5.89 12.93
C CYS A 74 2.17 -7.11 13.24
N GLU A 75 1.58 -8.17 13.77
CA GLU A 75 2.28 -9.45 13.94
C GLU A 75 2.73 -10.03 12.59
N PRO A 76 3.82 -10.81 12.55
CA PRO A 76 4.39 -11.33 11.31
C PRO A 76 3.60 -12.50 10.69
N THR A 77 2.29 -12.61 10.97
CA THR A 77 1.39 -13.62 10.40
C THR A 77 0.57 -13.05 9.23
N LEU A 78 0.10 -13.92 8.34
CA LEU A 78 -0.77 -13.48 7.23
C LEU A 78 -2.10 -12.95 7.76
N GLU A 79 -2.70 -13.64 8.73
CA GLU A 79 -3.95 -13.24 9.37
C GLU A 79 -3.86 -11.85 10.00
N ALA A 80 -2.78 -11.54 10.72
CA ALA A 80 -2.61 -10.21 11.34
C ALA A 80 -2.49 -9.11 10.29
N ARG A 81 -1.81 -9.38 9.16
CA ARG A 81 -1.66 -8.43 8.05
C ARG A 81 -2.99 -8.15 7.36
N GLU A 82 -3.74 -9.20 7.04
CA GLU A 82 -5.04 -9.08 6.36
C GLU A 82 -6.09 -8.42 7.25
N SER A 83 -6.19 -8.85 8.52
CA SER A 83 -7.12 -8.27 9.49
C SER A 83 -6.82 -6.79 9.77
N THR A 84 -5.55 -6.42 9.93
CA THR A 84 -5.14 -5.02 10.12
C THR A 84 -5.42 -4.17 8.88
N ALA A 85 -5.14 -4.68 7.68
CA ALA A 85 -5.45 -3.97 6.44
C ALA A 85 -6.97 -3.77 6.26
N LYS A 86 -7.75 -4.81 6.56
CA LYS A 86 -9.22 -4.75 6.52
C LYS A 86 -9.77 -3.75 7.54
N LYS A 87 -9.19 -3.69 8.74
CA LYS A 87 -9.56 -2.69 9.76
C LYS A 87 -9.36 -1.26 9.24
N ILE A 88 -8.18 -0.97 8.68
CA ILE A 88 -7.89 0.36 8.10
C ILE A 88 -8.83 0.67 6.92
N GLN A 89 -9.10 -0.31 6.06
CA GLN A 89 -10.06 -0.17 4.96
C GLN A 89 -11.44 0.27 5.47
N LEU A 90 -11.93 -0.36 6.54
CA LEU A 90 -13.23 -0.02 7.14
C LEU A 90 -13.20 1.35 7.85
N GLU A 91 -12.16 1.65 8.61
CA GLU A 91 -12.06 2.89 9.40
C GLU A 91 -11.82 4.13 8.54
N LYS A 92 -11.04 4.01 7.46
CA LYS A 92 -10.65 5.14 6.60
C LYS A 92 -11.45 5.18 5.29
N GLY A 93 -12.16 4.11 4.95
CA GLY A 93 -12.76 3.94 3.62
C GLY A 93 -11.72 3.79 2.50
N ALA A 94 -10.46 3.48 2.85
CA ALA A 94 -9.36 3.40 1.89
C ALA A 94 -9.54 2.19 0.96
N THR A 95 -9.12 2.31 -0.29
CA THR A 95 -9.21 1.20 -1.25
C THR A 95 -8.05 0.23 -1.03
N PHE A 96 -8.37 -1.05 -0.78
CA PHE A 96 -7.35 -2.07 -0.65
C PHE A 96 -6.75 -2.41 -2.02
N VAL A 97 -5.42 -2.29 -2.13
CA VAL A 97 -4.67 -2.65 -3.35
C VAL A 97 -3.86 -3.90 -3.06
N HIS A 98 -4.25 -5.00 -3.70
CA HIS A 98 -3.54 -6.26 -3.50
C HIS A 98 -2.19 -6.24 -4.23
N PRO A 99 -1.07 -6.69 -3.61
CA PRO A 99 0.25 -6.65 -4.23
C PRO A 99 0.45 -7.47 -5.53
N PHE A 100 -0.53 -8.28 -5.92
CA PHE A 100 -0.44 -9.18 -7.09
C PHE A 100 -1.80 -9.72 -7.55
N ASN A 101 -2.78 -9.92 -6.66
CA ASN A 101 -4.12 -10.40 -7.01
C ASN A 101 -5.10 -9.23 -7.23
N ASP A 102 -4.67 -8.24 -7.98
CA ASP A 102 -5.46 -7.08 -8.37
C ASP A 102 -5.28 -6.88 -9.87
N PHE A 103 -6.38 -6.86 -10.62
CA PHE A 103 -6.34 -6.73 -12.08
C PHE A 103 -5.61 -5.47 -12.52
N ASN A 104 -5.78 -4.35 -11.82
CA ASN A 104 -5.09 -3.11 -12.17
C ASN A 104 -3.59 -3.18 -11.85
N VAL A 105 -3.19 -3.96 -10.84
CA VAL A 105 -1.77 -4.21 -10.59
C VAL A 105 -1.17 -5.13 -11.66
N ILE A 106 -1.92 -6.11 -12.17
CA ILE A 106 -1.47 -7.03 -13.22
C ILE A 106 -1.35 -6.32 -14.58
N LEU A 107 -2.29 -5.41 -14.88
CA LEU A 107 -2.34 -4.67 -16.15
C LEU A 107 -1.24 -3.59 -16.31
N GLY A 108 -0.48 -3.27 -15.25
CA GLY A 108 0.57 -2.24 -15.26
C GLY A 108 1.98 -2.79 -15.18
#